data_AF-A0A0Q4UVB1-F1
#
_entry.id   AF-A0A0Q4UVB1-F1
#
_cell.length_a   1.000
_cell.length_b   1.000
_cell.length_c   1.000
_cell.angle_alpha   90.00
_cell.angle_beta   90.00
_cell.angle_gamma   90.00
#
_symmetry.space_group_name_H-M   'P 1'
#
loop_
_entity.id
_entity.type
_entity.pdbx_description
1 polymer ?
#
loop_
_entity_poly.entity_id
_entity_poly.type
_entity_poly.pdbx_seq_one_letter_code
_entity_poly.pdbx_strand_id
1 'polypeptide(L)'
;MSLLNDLTGADPALTPRAAILRLAAIGALVAGTTGAFAYAGGWLSPGDLTQARIVDRFEQVNGPHPGFRRNHAKGLCLAGSFESSGRGARLSTASLFAAGRVTPVTGRIALAGGQPYAADAATTVRSLALRFHLPDGEEWRTGNNDIPVFPVRSPEGFYAQLLAAKPDPATGKPDPEALKAFFAAHPESAKAASLIKARTITSGFADDTFRSLNAFRFIAADGTRTPVRWAFVPERAATAESPAQRARADKNVLFDDFDSAVRRAPVRWHLVVTLGQPGDPTADATLPWPVERQSLDVGTVIVADTQPEADGNCRDVNFDPLVLPAGIVGSDDPLLSARSAAYSQSFTRRAGEPKTPSAVQNTPASGAGL
;
A
#
# COMPACT_ATOMS: atom_id res chain seq x y z
N MET A 1 43.89 -4.91 -59.46
CA MET A 1 42.63 -4.79 -58.71
C MET A 1 42.46 -5.93 -57.68
N SER A 2 43.52 -6.32 -56.95
CA SER A 2 43.47 -7.52 -56.09
C SER A 2 44.37 -7.47 -54.84
N LEU A 3 44.88 -6.29 -54.46
CA LEU A 3 45.72 -6.13 -53.26
C LEU A 3 45.15 -5.15 -52.23
N LEU A 4 44.19 -4.30 -52.63
CA LEU A 4 43.49 -3.36 -51.72
C LEU A 4 42.23 -3.96 -51.08
N ASN A 5 41.65 -5.02 -51.65
CA ASN A 5 40.47 -5.69 -51.08
C ASN A 5 40.83 -6.60 -49.89
N ASP A 6 42.00 -7.24 -49.91
CA ASP A 6 42.41 -8.15 -48.84
C ASP A 6 42.89 -7.43 -47.56
N LEU A 7 43.26 -6.15 -47.67
CA LEU A 7 43.78 -5.36 -46.54
C LEU A 7 42.71 -4.59 -45.76
N THR A 8 41.50 -4.44 -46.31
CA THR A 8 40.43 -3.63 -45.70
C THR A 8 39.29 -4.46 -45.12
N GLY A 9 39.22 -5.76 -45.40
CA GLY A 9 38.07 -6.59 -45.02
C GLY A 9 36.75 -6.10 -45.64
N ALA A 10 36.81 -5.29 -46.70
CA ALA A 10 35.63 -4.75 -47.35
C ALA A 10 35.00 -5.80 -48.27
N ASP A 11 33.79 -6.26 -47.89
CA ASP A 11 32.93 -7.21 -48.60
C ASP A 11 32.85 -6.85 -50.11
N PRO A 12 33.06 -7.79 -51.07
CA PRO A 12 32.96 -7.50 -52.50
C PRO A 12 31.61 -6.89 -52.81
N ALA A 13 31.61 -5.79 -53.58
CA ALA A 13 30.48 -4.94 -53.92
C ALA A 13 29.11 -5.62 -53.70
N LEU A 14 28.43 -5.26 -52.61
CA LEU A 14 27.10 -5.72 -52.29
C LEU A 14 26.22 -5.60 -53.53
N THR A 15 25.79 -6.74 -54.10
CA THR A 15 24.85 -6.70 -55.21
C THR A 15 23.57 -5.98 -54.75
N PRO A 16 22.89 -5.22 -55.62
CA PRO A 16 21.67 -4.50 -55.23
C PRO A 16 20.65 -5.40 -54.54
N ARG A 17 20.54 -6.67 -54.97
CA ARG A 17 19.67 -7.67 -54.34
C ARG A 17 20.11 -8.03 -52.91
N ALA A 18 21.40 -8.24 -52.67
CA ALA A 18 21.93 -8.51 -51.34
C ALA A 18 21.75 -7.31 -50.40
N ALA A 19 21.96 -6.09 -50.91
CA ALA A 19 21.70 -4.86 -50.17
C ALA A 19 20.21 -4.72 -49.79
N ILE A 20 19.30 -4.96 -50.75
CA ILE A 20 17.85 -4.94 -50.51
C ILE A 20 17.45 -5.98 -49.45
N LEU A 21 17.97 -7.21 -49.54
CA LEU A 21 17.67 -8.26 -48.55
C LEU A 21 18.20 -7.92 -47.16
N ARG A 22 19.43 -7.39 -47.04
CA ARG A 22 19.99 -6.95 -45.75
C ARG A 22 19.17 -5.78 -45.16
N LEU A 23 18.81 -4.79 -45.97
CA LEU A 23 17.97 -3.67 -45.55
C LEU A 23 16.56 -4.12 -45.16
N ALA A 24 15.97 -5.07 -45.87
CA ALA A 24 14.68 -5.66 -45.52
C ALA A 24 14.75 -6.43 -44.19
N ALA A 25 15.82 -7.18 -43.94
CA ALA A 25 16.04 -7.88 -42.68
C ALA A 25 16.21 -6.90 -41.50
N ILE A 26 16.99 -5.83 -41.68
CA ILE A 26 17.14 -4.75 -40.70
C ILE A 26 15.78 -4.06 -40.45
N GLY A 27 15.06 -3.73 -41.51
CA GLY A 27 13.73 -3.13 -41.43
C GLY A 27 12.74 -4.02 -40.67
N ALA A 28 12.74 -5.34 -40.91
CA ALA A 28 11.93 -6.30 -40.19
C ALA A 28 12.30 -6.38 -38.70
N LEU A 29 13.60 -6.36 -38.37
CA LEU A 29 14.07 -6.38 -36.99
C LEU A 29 13.66 -5.10 -36.24
N VAL A 30 13.84 -3.93 -36.86
CA VAL A 30 13.41 -2.64 -36.30
C VAL A 30 11.90 -2.63 -36.11
N ALA A 31 11.12 -2.99 -37.14
CA ALA A 31 9.67 -3.04 -37.05
C ALA A 31 9.18 -4.03 -35.98
N GLY A 32 9.79 -5.21 -35.89
CA GLY A 32 9.47 -6.21 -34.86
C GLY A 32 9.79 -5.70 -33.46
N THR A 33 10.94 -5.05 -33.27
CA THR A 33 11.34 -4.47 -31.98
C THR A 33 10.42 -3.31 -31.59
N THR A 34 10.15 -2.37 -32.50
CA THR A 34 9.19 -1.27 -32.28
C THR A 34 7.80 -1.81 -31.98
N GLY A 35 7.34 -2.84 -32.69
CA GLY A 35 6.08 -3.51 -32.43
C GLY A 35 6.03 -4.14 -31.04
N ALA A 36 7.11 -4.79 -30.60
CA ALA A 36 7.22 -5.36 -29.26
C ALA A 36 7.18 -4.27 -28.18
N PHE A 37 7.87 -3.14 -28.38
CA PHE A 37 7.78 -1.98 -27.46
C PHE A 37 6.40 -1.34 -27.46
N ALA A 38 5.74 -1.21 -28.62
CA ALA A 38 4.38 -0.69 -28.70
C ALA A 38 3.38 -1.60 -27.99
N TYR A 39 3.53 -2.93 -28.14
CA TYR A 39 2.73 -3.92 -27.41
C TYR A 39 3.00 -3.88 -25.91
N ALA A 40 4.27 -3.98 -25.49
CA ALA A 40 4.66 -3.97 -24.07
C ALA A 40 4.36 -2.63 -23.37
N GLY A 41 4.43 -1.52 -24.11
CA GLY A 41 4.02 -0.19 -23.65
C GLY A 41 2.51 0.02 -23.62
N GLY A 42 1.71 -0.98 -24.02
CA GLY A 42 0.24 -0.91 -24.01
C GLY A 42 -0.36 -0.02 -25.08
N TRP A 43 0.41 0.43 -26.08
CA TRP A 43 -0.07 1.32 -27.15
C TRP A 43 -1.12 0.65 -28.03
N LEU A 44 -1.12 -0.69 -28.07
CA LEU A 44 -2.06 -1.52 -28.82
C LEU A 44 -3.25 -2.01 -27.99
N SER A 45 -3.28 -1.72 -26.68
CA SER A 45 -4.33 -2.16 -25.75
C SER A 45 -4.90 -1.00 -24.93
N PRO A 46 -5.55 0.00 -25.57
CA PRO A 46 -6.03 1.21 -24.88
C PRO A 46 -7.10 0.92 -23.80
N GLY A 47 -7.71 -0.27 -23.84
CA GLY A 47 -8.70 -0.72 -22.86
C GLY A 47 -8.11 -1.22 -21.54
N ASP A 48 -6.81 -1.53 -21.48
CA ASP A 48 -6.20 -2.21 -20.33
C ASP A 48 -6.12 -1.29 -19.11
N LEU A 49 -6.36 -1.87 -17.94
CA LEU A 49 -6.26 -1.15 -16.68
C LEU A 49 -4.79 -1.01 -16.27
N THR A 50 -4.18 0.12 -16.65
CA THR A 50 -2.80 0.43 -16.28
C THR A 50 -2.71 1.09 -14.90
N GLN A 51 -1.51 1.05 -14.30
CA GLN A 51 -1.20 1.76 -13.05
C GLN A 51 -1.49 3.27 -13.13
N ALA A 52 -1.24 3.90 -14.29
CA ALA A 52 -1.55 5.30 -14.53
C ALA A 52 -3.06 5.54 -14.45
N ARG A 53 -3.87 4.71 -15.11
CA ARG A 53 -5.33 4.82 -15.06
C ARG A 53 -5.89 4.65 -13.65
N ILE A 54 -5.35 3.73 -12.85
CA ILE A 54 -5.74 3.58 -11.44
C ILE A 54 -5.45 4.87 -10.66
N VAL A 55 -4.28 5.48 -10.84
CA VAL A 55 -3.91 6.73 -10.16
C VAL A 55 -4.74 7.92 -10.68
N ASP A 56 -5.02 7.98 -11.98
CA ASP A 56 -5.92 8.98 -12.59
C ASP A 56 -7.33 8.87 -12.01
N ARG A 57 -7.81 7.64 -11.74
CA ARG A 57 -9.12 7.43 -11.12
C ARG A 57 -9.18 8.00 -9.71
N PHE A 58 -8.11 7.88 -8.92
CA PHE A 58 -8.06 8.53 -7.62
C PHE A 58 -8.17 10.05 -7.73
N GLU A 59 -7.44 10.67 -8.67
CA GLU A 59 -7.51 12.12 -8.91
C GLU A 59 -8.88 12.54 -9.45
N GLN A 60 -9.51 11.74 -10.31
CA GLN A 60 -10.85 12.01 -10.83
C GLN A 60 -11.91 12.03 -9.71
N VAL A 61 -11.73 11.19 -8.70
CA VAL A 61 -12.67 11.05 -7.57
C VAL A 61 -12.41 12.08 -6.48
N ASN A 62 -11.16 12.39 -6.18
CA ASN A 62 -10.78 13.27 -5.07
C ASN A 62 -10.42 14.70 -5.49
N GLY A 63 -10.27 14.96 -6.78
CA GLY A 63 -9.63 16.16 -7.30
C GLY A 63 -8.09 16.09 -7.22
N PRO A 64 -7.39 16.98 -7.95
CA PRO A 64 -5.93 17.05 -7.91
C PRO A 64 -5.44 17.71 -6.62
N HIS A 65 -4.49 17.05 -5.94
CA HIS A 65 -3.80 17.57 -4.75
C HIS A 65 -2.28 17.40 -4.92
N PRO A 66 -1.60 18.34 -5.59
CA PRO A 66 -0.16 18.24 -5.90
C PRO A 66 0.69 17.99 -4.66
N GLY A 67 1.66 17.08 -4.77
CA GLY A 67 2.59 16.73 -3.71
C GLY A 67 1.99 15.85 -2.60
N PHE A 68 0.68 15.61 -2.59
CA PHE A 68 0.02 14.66 -1.69
C PHE A 68 -0.14 13.28 -2.33
N ARG A 69 -0.25 12.26 -1.47
CA ARG A 69 -0.63 10.90 -1.90
C ARG A 69 -2.05 10.92 -2.47
N ARG A 70 -2.31 10.17 -3.54
CA ARG A 70 -3.64 10.16 -4.20
C ARG A 70 -4.70 9.39 -3.42
N ASN A 71 -4.26 8.56 -2.49
CA ASN A 71 -5.07 7.97 -1.45
C ASN A 71 -4.25 8.01 -0.16
N HIS A 72 -4.92 7.96 0.99
CA HIS A 72 -4.27 8.16 2.28
C HIS A 72 -3.54 9.51 2.37
N ALA A 73 -4.14 10.57 1.82
CA ALA A 73 -3.50 11.87 1.63
C ALA A 73 -3.12 12.55 2.95
N LYS A 74 -3.98 12.43 3.97
CA LYS A 74 -3.77 12.98 5.31
C LYS A 74 -3.13 11.93 6.23
N GLY A 75 -1.99 12.27 6.86
CA GLY A 75 -1.26 11.35 7.72
C GLY A 75 -0.20 11.99 8.60
N LEU A 76 0.40 11.17 9.47
CA LEU A 76 1.44 11.52 10.42
C LEU A 76 2.55 10.46 10.37
N CYS A 77 3.82 10.89 10.35
CA CYS A 77 4.98 10.00 10.32
C CYS A 77 5.26 9.42 11.71
N LEU A 78 5.81 8.21 11.72
CA LEU A 78 6.16 7.46 12.92
C LEU A 78 7.64 7.08 12.90
N ALA A 79 8.26 7.06 14.07
CA ALA A 79 9.57 6.45 14.27
C ALA A 79 9.56 5.54 15.51
N GLY A 80 10.32 4.45 15.44
CA GLY A 80 10.32 3.46 16.49
C GLY A 80 11.15 2.22 16.16
N SER A 81 10.78 1.10 16.77
CA SER A 81 11.46 -0.18 16.61
C SER A 81 10.46 -1.35 16.56
N PHE A 82 10.96 -2.50 16.14
CA PHE A 82 10.29 -3.79 16.26
C PHE A 82 11.16 -4.71 17.12
N GLU A 83 10.57 -5.28 18.16
CA GLU A 83 11.19 -6.27 19.03
C GLU A 83 10.69 -7.67 18.65
N SER A 84 11.56 -8.50 18.09
CA SER A 84 11.23 -9.85 17.68
C SER A 84 11.07 -10.80 18.86
N SER A 85 9.99 -11.59 18.88
CA SER A 85 9.82 -12.66 19.86
C SER A 85 10.62 -13.93 19.53
N GLY A 86 11.25 -14.01 18.35
CA GLY A 86 11.92 -15.21 17.84
C GLY A 86 10.97 -16.29 17.31
N ARG A 87 9.68 -16.22 17.64
CA ARG A 87 8.71 -17.27 17.28
C ARG A 87 8.43 -17.36 15.77
N GLY A 88 8.64 -16.26 15.05
CA GLY A 88 8.47 -16.20 13.60
C GLY A 88 9.53 -16.97 12.80
N ALA A 89 10.70 -17.25 13.40
CA ALA A 89 11.81 -17.93 12.74
C ALA A 89 11.48 -19.36 12.28
N ARG A 90 10.46 -19.99 12.88
CA ARG A 90 9.98 -21.32 12.44
C ARG A 90 9.13 -21.26 11.16
N LEU A 91 8.62 -20.07 10.80
CA LEU A 91 7.72 -19.88 9.67
C LEU A 91 8.43 -19.26 8.46
N SER A 92 9.45 -18.45 8.72
CA SER A 92 10.11 -17.64 7.70
C SER A 92 11.61 -17.50 7.98
N THR A 93 12.42 -17.50 6.92
CA THR A 93 13.85 -17.16 6.99
C THR A 93 14.11 -15.65 7.11
N ALA A 94 13.08 -14.81 7.15
CA ALA A 94 13.25 -13.36 7.24
C ALA A 94 14.05 -12.97 8.47
N SER A 95 15.09 -12.17 8.24
CA SER A 95 15.99 -11.72 9.28
C SER A 95 15.25 -11.00 10.41
N LEU A 96 14.12 -10.33 10.12
CA LEU A 96 13.26 -9.71 11.13
C LEU A 96 12.95 -10.64 12.33
N PHE A 97 12.75 -11.94 12.10
CA PHE A 97 12.25 -12.86 13.11
C PHE A 97 13.33 -13.52 13.98
N ALA A 98 14.61 -13.13 13.87
CA ALA A 98 15.63 -13.66 14.78
C ALA A 98 15.31 -13.31 16.24
N ALA A 99 15.53 -14.25 17.16
CA ALA A 99 15.20 -14.06 18.57
C ALA A 99 15.98 -12.89 19.18
N GLY A 100 15.28 -12.02 19.93
CA GLY A 100 15.88 -10.85 20.59
C GLY A 100 16.31 -9.72 19.65
N ARG A 101 16.03 -9.83 18.34
CA ARG A 101 16.35 -8.78 17.38
C ARG A 101 15.50 -7.54 17.63
N VAL A 102 16.15 -6.39 17.67
CA VAL A 102 15.53 -5.08 17.65
C VAL A 102 15.81 -4.44 16.29
N THR A 103 14.76 -4.15 15.54
CA THR A 103 14.83 -3.63 14.16
C THR A 103 14.28 -2.21 14.13
N PRO A 104 15.02 -1.21 13.61
CA PRO A 104 14.48 0.14 13.43
C PRO A 104 13.25 0.12 12.51
N VAL A 105 12.27 0.98 12.81
CA VAL A 105 11.04 1.11 12.03
C VAL A 105 10.76 2.57 11.73
N THR A 106 10.49 2.86 10.46
CA THR A 106 9.85 4.09 10.01
C THR A 106 8.42 3.79 9.61
N GLY A 107 7.47 4.62 9.98
CA GLY A 107 6.06 4.35 9.68
C GLY A 107 5.25 5.59 9.34
N ARG A 108 3.97 5.35 9.07
CA ARG A 108 2.97 6.39 8.83
C ARG A 108 1.59 5.87 9.22
N ILE A 109 0.87 6.65 10.02
CA ILE A 109 -0.59 6.51 10.15
C ILE A 109 -1.29 7.47 9.20
N ALA A 110 -2.46 7.09 8.71
CA ALA A 110 -3.25 7.93 7.82
C ALA A 110 -4.72 7.54 7.73
N LEU A 111 -5.53 8.45 7.22
CA LEU A 111 -6.94 8.22 6.88
C LEU A 111 -7.07 7.93 5.39
N ALA A 112 -7.85 6.91 5.03
CA ALA A 112 -8.18 6.62 3.64
C ALA A 112 -8.93 7.79 2.97
N GLY A 113 -8.80 7.88 1.66
CA GLY A 113 -9.30 9.00 0.85
C GLY A 113 -8.17 9.89 0.33
N GLY A 114 -8.47 10.64 -0.72
CA GLY A 114 -7.51 11.54 -1.37
C GLY A 114 -7.59 13.00 -0.90
N GLN A 115 -8.35 13.30 0.15
CA GLN A 115 -8.54 14.68 0.66
C GLN A 115 -7.55 14.99 1.78
N PRO A 116 -6.49 15.79 1.54
CA PRO A 116 -5.43 16.03 2.54
C PRO A 116 -5.88 16.90 3.73
N TYR A 117 -6.93 17.71 3.56
CA TYR A 117 -7.45 18.64 4.57
C TYR A 117 -8.84 18.25 5.11
N ALA A 118 -9.29 17.02 4.84
CA ALA A 118 -10.56 16.53 5.37
C ALA A 118 -10.53 16.51 6.90
N ALA A 119 -11.69 16.81 7.50
CA ALA A 119 -11.87 16.61 8.93
C ALA A 119 -11.85 15.12 9.26
N ASP A 120 -11.27 14.78 10.41
CA ASP A 120 -11.26 13.42 10.91
C ASP A 120 -12.68 12.94 11.17
N ALA A 121 -12.95 11.68 10.83
CA ALA A 121 -14.19 11.02 11.17
C ALA A 121 -13.88 9.61 11.67
N ALA A 122 -14.53 9.20 12.77
CA ALA A 122 -14.28 7.91 13.41
C ALA A 122 -14.52 6.71 12.46
N THR A 123 -15.45 6.86 11.50
CA THR A 123 -15.81 5.84 10.52
C THR A 123 -14.89 5.78 9.31
N THR A 124 -14.03 6.78 9.11
CA THR A 124 -13.03 6.76 8.03
C THR A 124 -12.03 5.65 8.29
N VAL A 125 -11.74 4.86 7.25
CA VAL A 125 -10.74 3.79 7.32
C VAL A 125 -9.39 4.38 7.73
N ARG A 126 -8.79 3.79 8.75
CA ARG A 126 -7.48 4.14 9.28
C ARG A 126 -6.45 3.17 8.74
N SER A 127 -5.24 3.67 8.53
CA SER A 127 -4.14 2.88 7.98
C SER A 127 -2.88 3.01 8.79
N LEU A 128 -2.08 1.94 8.79
CA LEU A 128 -0.74 1.86 9.34
C LEU A 128 0.18 1.30 8.26
N ALA A 129 1.17 2.09 7.86
CA ALA A 129 2.21 1.66 6.95
C ALA A 129 3.55 1.66 7.67
N LEU A 130 4.32 0.58 7.57
CA LEU A 130 5.61 0.41 8.25
C LEU A 130 6.69 -0.02 7.26
N ARG A 131 7.91 0.46 7.49
CA ARG A 131 9.15 0.05 6.84
C ARG A 131 10.11 -0.44 7.92
N PHE A 132 10.37 -1.74 7.92
CA PHE A 132 11.34 -2.39 8.79
C PHE A 132 12.70 -2.34 8.10
N HIS A 133 13.70 -1.79 8.78
CA HIS A 133 15.06 -1.63 8.25
C HIS A 133 15.92 -2.83 8.64
N LEU A 134 16.11 -3.77 7.73
CA LEU A 134 16.78 -5.05 7.98
C LEU A 134 18.28 -4.98 7.59
N PRO A 135 19.10 -5.96 8.01
CA PRO A 135 20.51 -6.02 7.63
C PRO A 135 20.72 -5.97 6.10
N ASP A 136 21.90 -5.53 5.68
CA ASP A 136 22.33 -5.49 4.28
C ASP A 136 21.43 -4.65 3.34
N GLY A 137 20.67 -3.70 3.92
CA GLY A 137 19.77 -2.82 3.18
C GLY A 137 18.46 -3.49 2.76
N GLU A 138 18.20 -4.71 3.24
CA GLU A 138 16.91 -5.38 3.06
C GLU A 138 15.80 -4.60 3.79
N GLU A 139 14.60 -4.65 3.24
CA GLU A 139 13.44 -3.98 3.82
C GLU A 139 12.21 -4.87 3.76
N TRP A 140 11.37 -4.72 4.78
CA TRP A 140 9.98 -5.10 4.69
C TRP A 140 9.12 -3.86 4.75
N ARG A 141 8.33 -3.60 3.71
CA ARG A 141 7.34 -2.53 3.70
C ARG A 141 5.94 -3.10 3.76
N THR A 142 5.08 -2.46 4.52
CA THR A 142 3.70 -2.90 4.74
C THR A 142 2.74 -1.73 4.52
N GLY A 143 1.53 -2.05 4.04
CA GLY A 143 0.41 -1.13 4.00
C GLY A 143 -0.83 -1.86 4.51
N ASN A 144 -1.31 -1.45 5.69
CA ASN A 144 -2.33 -2.13 6.47
C ASN A 144 -3.48 -1.18 6.80
N ASN A 145 -4.69 -1.70 7.02
CA ASN A 145 -5.88 -0.92 7.37
C ASN A 145 -6.66 -1.51 8.56
N ASP A 146 -7.47 -0.69 9.22
CA ASP A 146 -8.32 -1.07 10.37
C ASP A 146 -9.51 -1.98 10.01
N ILE A 147 -9.83 -2.10 8.72
CA ILE A 147 -10.94 -2.91 8.24
C ILE A 147 -10.66 -4.42 8.32
N PRO A 148 -11.69 -5.27 8.48
CA PRO A 148 -11.51 -6.72 8.61
C PRO A 148 -11.21 -7.43 7.28
N VAL A 149 -11.66 -6.88 6.17
CA VAL A 149 -11.50 -7.39 4.80
C VAL A 149 -11.34 -6.20 3.84
N PHE A 150 -10.80 -6.43 2.63
CA PHE A 150 -10.77 -5.40 1.59
C PHE A 150 -12.14 -5.35 0.87
N PRO A 151 -12.59 -4.19 0.37
CA PRO A 151 -13.94 -4.06 -0.17
C PRO A 151 -14.13 -4.70 -1.57
N VAL A 152 -13.04 -5.09 -2.24
CA VAL A 152 -13.04 -5.68 -3.60
C VAL A 152 -12.00 -6.78 -3.68
N ARG A 153 -12.12 -7.66 -4.68
CA ARG A 153 -11.19 -8.78 -4.90
C ARG A 153 -10.26 -8.60 -6.11
N SER A 154 -10.48 -7.57 -6.93
CA SER A 154 -9.68 -7.34 -8.13
C SER A 154 -9.37 -5.85 -8.38
N PRO A 155 -8.33 -5.54 -9.16
CA PRO A 155 -8.01 -4.17 -9.57
C PRO A 155 -9.14 -3.48 -10.34
N GLU A 156 -9.87 -4.22 -11.19
CA GLU A 156 -11.00 -3.70 -11.97
C GLU A 156 -12.17 -3.38 -11.04
N GLY A 157 -12.46 -4.26 -10.07
CA GLY A 157 -13.44 -4.00 -9.03
C GLY A 157 -13.08 -2.74 -8.23
N PHE A 158 -11.80 -2.56 -7.88
CA PHE A 158 -11.32 -1.35 -7.20
C PHE A 158 -11.53 -0.09 -8.06
N TYR A 159 -11.15 -0.16 -9.34
CA TYR A 159 -11.29 0.93 -10.29
C TYR A 159 -12.76 1.34 -10.50
N ALA A 160 -13.66 0.37 -10.58
CA ALA A 160 -15.11 0.61 -10.68
C ALA A 160 -15.68 1.16 -9.37
N GLN A 161 -15.26 0.61 -8.21
CA GLN A 161 -15.71 1.04 -6.90
C GLN A 161 -15.38 2.52 -6.64
N LEU A 162 -14.17 2.96 -6.99
CA LEU A 162 -13.76 4.35 -6.83
C LEU A 162 -14.74 5.32 -7.51
N LEU A 163 -15.19 4.98 -8.72
CA LEU A 163 -16.18 5.79 -9.43
C LEU A 163 -17.56 5.71 -8.78
N ALA A 164 -18.02 4.51 -8.46
CA ALA A 164 -19.35 4.31 -7.85
C ALA A 164 -19.47 4.99 -6.47
N ALA A 165 -18.37 5.06 -5.72
CA ALA A 165 -18.29 5.71 -4.42
C ALA A 165 -17.91 7.20 -4.49
N LYS A 166 -17.80 7.78 -5.70
CA LYS A 166 -17.46 9.20 -5.86
C LYS A 166 -18.57 10.07 -5.26
N PRO A 167 -18.25 10.98 -4.32
CA PRO A 167 -19.23 11.93 -3.82
C PRO A 167 -19.73 12.86 -4.93
N ASP A 168 -21.05 13.02 -5.02
CA ASP A 168 -21.67 14.06 -5.83
C ASP A 168 -21.36 15.44 -5.22
N PRO A 169 -20.89 16.42 -6.01
CA PRO A 169 -20.51 17.73 -5.48
C PRO A 169 -21.64 18.53 -4.81
N ALA A 170 -22.90 18.32 -5.23
CA ALA A 170 -24.05 19.02 -4.67
C ALA A 170 -24.50 18.40 -3.33
N THR A 171 -24.36 17.07 -3.18
CA THR A 171 -24.84 16.38 -1.96
C THR A 171 -23.73 15.98 -0.98
N GLY A 172 -22.48 15.95 -1.43
CA GLY A 172 -21.34 15.42 -0.67
C GLY A 172 -21.40 13.91 -0.42
N LYS A 173 -22.32 13.19 -1.07
CA LYS A 173 -22.55 11.74 -0.88
C LYS A 173 -22.46 11.00 -2.22
N PRO A 174 -22.10 9.71 -2.23
CA PRO A 174 -22.17 8.92 -3.45
C PRO A 174 -23.58 8.83 -4.00
N ASP A 175 -23.71 8.69 -5.32
CA ASP A 175 -24.98 8.39 -5.99
C ASP A 175 -25.48 6.99 -5.54
N PRO A 176 -26.66 6.90 -4.90
CA PRO A 176 -27.23 5.63 -4.46
C PRO A 176 -27.44 4.61 -5.59
N GLU A 177 -27.84 5.06 -6.79
CA GLU A 177 -28.08 4.13 -7.91
C GLU A 177 -26.76 3.61 -8.50
N ALA A 178 -25.72 4.44 -8.56
CA ALA A 178 -24.38 4.00 -8.95
C ALA A 178 -23.81 2.95 -7.97
N LEU A 179 -23.94 3.18 -6.66
CA LEU A 179 -23.52 2.21 -5.64
C LEU A 179 -24.33 0.91 -5.72
N LYS A 180 -25.65 1.01 -5.91
CA LYS A 180 -26.52 -0.16 -6.07
C LYS A 180 -26.15 -0.98 -7.30
N ALA A 181 -25.90 -0.33 -8.44
CA ALA A 181 -25.45 -0.99 -9.66
C ALA A 181 -24.09 -1.69 -9.47
N PHE A 182 -23.15 -1.02 -8.78
CA PHE A 182 -21.86 -1.63 -8.43
C PHE A 182 -22.03 -2.88 -7.58
N PHE A 183 -22.81 -2.82 -6.50
CA PHE A 183 -23.02 -3.99 -5.63
C PHE A 183 -23.82 -5.12 -6.29
N ALA A 184 -24.69 -4.80 -7.25
CA ALA A 184 -25.37 -5.82 -8.06
C ALA A 184 -24.38 -6.55 -8.98
N ALA A 185 -23.40 -5.85 -9.54
CA ALA A 185 -22.34 -6.44 -10.36
C ALA A 185 -21.25 -7.14 -9.52
N HIS A 186 -21.06 -6.72 -8.27
CA HIS A 186 -20.03 -7.21 -7.34
C HIS A 186 -20.65 -7.67 -6.01
N PRO A 187 -21.35 -8.83 -5.98
CA PRO A 187 -21.97 -9.34 -4.75
C PRO A 187 -20.93 -9.65 -3.65
N GLU A 188 -19.69 -9.99 -4.01
CA GLU A 188 -18.58 -10.13 -3.07
C GLU A 188 -18.29 -8.83 -2.32
N SER A 189 -18.34 -7.70 -3.04
CA SER A 189 -18.12 -6.38 -2.47
C SER A 189 -19.28 -5.92 -1.58
N ALA A 190 -20.52 -6.34 -1.90
CA ALA A 190 -21.67 -6.08 -1.03
C ALA A 190 -21.49 -6.78 0.33
N LYS A 191 -21.07 -8.05 0.32
CA LYS A 191 -20.77 -8.81 1.55
C LYS A 191 -19.60 -8.19 2.33
N ALA A 192 -18.52 -7.80 1.64
CA ALA A 192 -17.39 -7.13 2.26
C ALA A 192 -17.80 -5.80 2.90
N ALA A 193 -18.62 -5.00 2.22
CA ALA A 193 -19.13 -3.73 2.76
C ALA A 193 -19.94 -3.94 4.05
N SER A 194 -20.76 -5.00 4.14
CA SER A 194 -21.46 -5.36 5.38
C SER A 194 -20.50 -5.68 6.52
N LEU A 195 -19.43 -6.44 6.27
CA LEU A 195 -18.40 -6.76 7.27
C LEU A 195 -17.65 -5.50 7.72
N ILE A 196 -17.27 -4.63 6.78
CA ILE A 196 -16.57 -3.38 7.06
C ILE A 196 -17.44 -2.44 7.89
N LYS A 197 -18.75 -2.38 7.61
CA LYS A 197 -19.71 -1.57 8.37
C LYS A 197 -19.95 -2.11 9.79
N ALA A 198 -19.88 -3.43 9.97
CA ALA A 198 -20.06 -4.09 11.26
C ALA A 198 -18.81 -4.04 12.16
N ARG A 199 -17.68 -3.51 11.67
CA ARG A 199 -16.44 -3.44 12.46
C ARG A 199 -16.61 -2.54 13.69
N THR A 200 -15.90 -2.90 14.76
CA THR A 200 -15.78 -2.03 15.94
C THR A 200 -15.02 -0.76 15.57
N ILE A 201 -15.60 0.39 15.90
CA ILE A 201 -14.95 1.70 15.74
C ILE A 201 -14.30 2.09 17.06
N THR A 202 -12.97 2.08 17.09
CA THR A 202 -12.19 2.43 18.29
C THR A 202 -11.98 3.95 18.39
N SER A 203 -11.43 4.40 19.52
CA SER A 203 -11.24 5.82 19.82
C SER A 203 -10.20 6.48 18.91
N GLY A 204 -9.20 5.75 18.42
CA GLY A 204 -8.22 6.31 17.49
C GLY A 204 -7.14 5.32 17.10
N PHE A 205 -6.04 5.81 16.53
CA PHE A 205 -5.01 4.92 15.98
C PHE A 205 -4.37 4.01 17.04
N ALA A 206 -4.18 4.49 18.27
CA ALA A 206 -3.42 3.80 19.31
C ALA A 206 -4.09 2.54 19.90
N ASP A 207 -5.41 2.41 19.75
CA ASP A 207 -6.20 1.27 20.23
C ASP A 207 -6.86 0.48 19.09
N ASP A 208 -6.38 0.69 17.86
CA ASP A 208 -6.91 0.07 16.65
C ASP A 208 -6.07 -1.11 16.16
N THR A 209 -6.71 -2.05 15.48
CA THR A 209 -6.06 -3.24 14.89
C THR A 209 -5.88 -3.07 13.39
N PHE A 210 -4.63 -3.03 12.92
CA PHE A 210 -4.33 -2.86 11.49
C PHE A 210 -4.00 -4.17 10.81
N ARG A 211 -4.70 -4.54 9.75
CA ARG A 211 -4.59 -5.81 9.05
C ARG A 211 -3.94 -5.65 7.67
N SER A 212 -3.15 -6.64 7.29
CA SER A 212 -2.56 -6.80 5.95
C SER A 212 -3.59 -6.84 4.82
N LEU A 213 -4.78 -7.36 5.12
CA LEU A 213 -5.90 -7.67 4.22
C LEU A 213 -5.57 -8.75 3.18
N ASN A 214 -4.57 -8.52 2.34
CA ASN A 214 -4.08 -9.51 1.38
C ASN A 214 -3.37 -10.65 2.11
N ALA A 215 -3.43 -11.84 1.53
CA ALA A 215 -2.59 -12.96 1.96
C ALA A 215 -1.16 -12.81 1.42
N PHE A 216 -0.21 -13.44 2.10
CA PHE A 216 1.18 -13.59 1.70
C PHE A 216 1.62 -15.03 1.95
N ARG A 217 2.88 -15.35 1.64
CA ARG A 217 3.47 -16.65 1.99
C ARG A 217 4.78 -16.43 2.73
N PHE A 218 4.91 -17.07 3.90
CA PHE A 218 6.17 -17.18 4.61
C PHE A 218 6.89 -18.45 4.16
N ILE A 219 8.21 -18.36 4.00
CA ILE A 219 9.07 -19.44 3.50
C ILE A 219 10.06 -19.83 4.61
N ALA A 220 9.85 -21.00 5.19
CA ALA A 220 10.73 -21.54 6.23
C ALA A 220 12.06 -22.06 5.66
N ALA A 221 13.01 -22.37 6.54
CA ALA A 221 14.36 -22.80 6.16
C ALA A 221 14.40 -24.12 5.35
N ASP A 222 13.39 -24.97 5.51
CA ASP A 222 13.19 -26.21 4.75
C ASP A 222 12.50 -25.98 3.39
N GLY A 223 12.17 -24.73 3.05
CA GLY A 223 11.44 -24.36 1.84
C GLY A 223 9.92 -24.42 1.96
N THR A 224 9.36 -24.80 3.13
CA THR A 224 7.91 -24.85 3.34
C THR A 224 7.28 -23.47 3.17
N ARG A 225 6.27 -23.37 2.31
CA ARG A 225 5.56 -22.12 2.01
C ARG A 225 4.19 -22.11 2.69
N THR A 226 4.05 -21.33 3.74
CA THR A 226 2.80 -21.24 4.52
C THR A 226 2.05 -19.95 4.15
N PRO A 227 0.79 -20.02 3.70
CA PRO A 227 -0.04 -18.85 3.54
C PRO A 227 -0.24 -18.13 4.88
N VAL A 228 -0.13 -16.81 4.88
CA VAL A 228 -0.32 -16.01 6.09
C VAL A 228 -1.11 -14.75 5.80
N ARG A 229 -1.83 -14.29 6.82
CA ARG A 229 -2.23 -12.89 6.98
C ARG A 229 -1.65 -12.41 8.30
N TRP A 230 -1.41 -11.11 8.42
CA TRP A 230 -1.00 -10.53 9.70
C TRP A 230 -1.88 -9.35 10.11
N ALA A 231 -1.83 -9.08 11.41
CA ALA A 231 -2.42 -7.91 12.04
C ALA A 231 -1.45 -7.30 13.06
N PHE A 232 -1.47 -5.98 13.18
CA PHE A 232 -0.87 -5.22 14.27
C PHE A 232 -1.96 -5.00 15.33
N VAL A 233 -1.94 -5.80 16.38
CA VAL A 233 -2.94 -5.81 17.45
C VAL A 233 -2.44 -4.94 18.60
N PRO A 234 -3.20 -3.92 19.06
CA PRO A 234 -2.73 -2.98 20.07
C PRO A 234 -2.59 -3.65 21.43
N GLU A 235 -1.59 -3.26 22.22
CA GLU A 235 -1.53 -3.60 23.65
C GLU A 235 -2.62 -2.88 24.45
N ARG A 236 -3.03 -1.69 23.98
CA ARG A 236 -4.11 -0.92 24.59
C ARG A 236 -5.45 -1.58 24.29
N ALA A 237 -6.30 -1.67 25.31
CA ALA A 237 -7.67 -2.12 25.14
C ALA A 237 -8.43 -1.16 24.20
N ALA A 238 -9.17 -1.73 23.25
CA ALA A 238 -10.04 -0.96 22.37
C ALA A 238 -11.10 -0.23 23.19
N THR A 239 -11.18 1.09 23.02
CA THR A 239 -12.21 1.93 23.61
C THR A 239 -13.08 2.52 22.52
N ALA A 240 -14.38 2.66 22.77
CA ALA A 240 -15.24 3.38 21.84
C ALA A 240 -14.93 4.88 21.91
N GLU A 241 -15.15 5.57 20.80
CA GLU A 241 -15.07 7.03 20.77
C GLU A 241 -16.00 7.66 21.83
N SER A 242 -15.46 8.58 22.63
CA SER A 242 -16.23 9.26 23.69
C SER A 242 -17.10 10.40 23.14
N PRO A 243 -18.21 10.77 23.84
CA PRO A 243 -18.98 11.97 23.47
C PRO A 243 -18.15 13.26 23.48
N ALA A 244 -17.22 13.38 24.43
CA ALA A 244 -16.31 14.51 24.53
C ALA A 244 -15.38 14.60 23.31
N GLN A 245 -14.90 13.45 22.83
CA GLN A 245 -14.10 13.38 21.61
C GLN A 245 -14.90 13.84 20.39
N ARG A 246 -16.15 13.37 20.23
CA ARG A 246 -17.04 13.78 19.14
C ARG A 246 -17.40 15.27 19.13
N ALA A 247 -17.43 15.89 20.30
CA ALA A 247 -17.79 17.31 20.43
C ALA A 247 -16.66 18.27 20.03
N ARG A 248 -15.43 17.78 19.80
CA ARG A 248 -14.30 18.61 19.38
C ARG A 248 -14.51 19.12 17.96
N ALA A 249 -14.36 20.43 17.77
CA ALA A 249 -14.44 21.09 16.46
C ALA A 249 -13.13 20.98 15.65
N ASP A 250 -12.07 20.45 16.25
CA ASP A 250 -10.78 20.26 15.60
C ASP A 250 -10.89 19.23 14.46
N LYS A 251 -10.27 19.53 13.32
CA LYS A 251 -10.25 18.67 12.14
C LYS A 251 -9.21 17.55 12.25
N ASN A 252 -8.30 17.59 13.22
CA ASN A 252 -7.14 16.70 13.34
C ASN A 252 -7.13 15.84 14.63
N VAL A 253 -8.28 15.76 15.33
CA VAL A 253 -8.44 15.08 16.62
C VAL A 253 -7.76 13.72 16.71
N LEU A 254 -7.90 12.85 15.70
CA LEU A 254 -7.34 11.50 15.75
C LEU A 254 -5.81 11.51 15.72
N PHE A 255 -5.22 12.46 14.98
CA PHE A 255 -3.78 12.62 14.87
C PHE A 255 -3.20 13.29 16.12
N ASP A 256 -3.84 14.34 16.63
CA ASP A 256 -3.39 15.06 17.82
C ASP A 256 -3.47 14.18 19.08
N ASP A 257 -4.51 13.34 19.18
CA ASP A 257 -4.65 12.37 20.26
C ASP A 257 -3.56 11.29 20.20
N PHE A 258 -3.23 10.82 18.99
CA PHE A 258 -2.17 9.83 18.79
C PHE A 258 -0.80 10.39 19.12
N ASP A 259 -0.48 11.57 18.59
CA ASP A 259 0.76 12.30 18.83
C ASP A 259 0.93 12.61 20.34
N SER A 260 -0.14 13.07 20.99
CA SER A 260 -0.16 13.26 22.45
C SER A 260 -0.02 11.96 23.23
N ALA A 261 -0.54 10.85 22.72
CA ALA A 261 -0.36 9.54 23.32
C ALA A 261 1.10 9.06 23.26
N VAL A 262 1.76 9.22 22.10
CA VAL A 262 3.18 8.85 21.90
C VAL A 262 4.09 9.69 22.79
N ARG A 263 3.84 11.01 22.90
CA ARG A 263 4.59 11.90 23.81
C ARG A 263 4.52 11.49 25.29
N ARG A 264 3.41 10.87 25.71
CA ARG A 264 3.25 10.40 27.10
C ARG A 264 3.94 9.07 27.35
N ALA A 265 3.79 8.13 26.42
CA ALA A 265 4.42 6.83 26.48
C ALA A 265 4.41 6.17 25.09
N PRO A 266 5.41 5.31 24.78
CA PRO A 266 5.42 4.58 23.52
C PRO A 266 4.10 3.85 23.26
N VAL A 267 3.62 3.89 22.01
CA VAL A 267 2.45 3.12 21.56
C VAL A 267 2.93 1.80 20.99
N ARG A 268 2.26 0.70 21.35
CA ARG A 268 2.72 -0.66 21.08
C ARG A 268 1.65 -1.50 20.40
N TRP A 269 2.05 -2.24 19.36
CA TRP A 269 1.23 -3.25 18.71
C TRP A 269 2.00 -4.56 18.53
N HIS A 270 1.36 -5.67 18.86
CA HIS A 270 1.83 -7.01 18.55
C HIS A 270 1.62 -7.32 17.07
N LEU A 271 2.67 -7.77 16.38
CA LEU A 271 2.56 -8.37 15.06
C LEU A 271 2.08 -9.81 15.24
N VAL A 272 0.81 -10.04 14.97
CA VAL A 272 0.16 -11.35 15.05
C VAL A 272 0.00 -11.91 13.64
N VAL A 273 0.61 -13.07 13.39
CA VAL A 273 0.57 -13.79 12.12
C VAL A 273 -0.44 -14.93 12.22
N THR A 274 -1.48 -14.90 11.41
CA THR A 274 -2.47 -15.97 11.26
C THR A 274 -2.05 -16.91 10.14
N LEU A 275 -2.04 -18.20 10.42
CA LEU A 275 -1.64 -19.25 9.48
C LEU A 275 -2.85 -19.72 8.67
N GLY A 276 -2.73 -19.65 7.35
CA GLY A 276 -3.72 -20.20 6.43
C GLY A 276 -3.59 -21.72 6.31
N GLN A 277 -4.70 -22.36 5.97
CA GLN A 277 -4.80 -23.79 5.68
C GLN A 277 -5.18 -24.01 4.21
N PRO A 278 -5.02 -25.24 3.67
CA PRO A 278 -5.52 -25.58 2.35
C PRO A 278 -7.01 -25.20 2.22
N GLY A 279 -7.35 -24.48 1.14
CA GLY A 279 -8.70 -23.99 0.87
C GLY A 279 -9.00 -22.57 1.38
N ASP A 280 -8.12 -21.96 2.18
CA ASP A 280 -8.29 -20.56 2.54
C ASP A 280 -8.14 -19.63 1.32
N PRO A 281 -8.97 -18.57 1.21
CA PRO A 281 -8.91 -17.63 0.09
C PRO A 281 -7.63 -16.80 0.18
N THR A 282 -6.64 -17.18 -0.61
CA THR A 282 -5.35 -16.48 -0.72
C THR A 282 -5.31 -15.48 -1.86
N ALA A 283 -6.25 -15.58 -2.80
CA ALA A 283 -6.43 -14.65 -3.92
C ALA A 283 -7.64 -13.71 -3.77
N ASP A 284 -8.40 -13.78 -2.67
CA ASP A 284 -9.60 -12.97 -2.45
C ASP A 284 -9.58 -12.30 -1.06
N ALA A 285 -9.26 -11.00 -1.06
CA ALA A 285 -9.22 -10.17 0.14
C ALA A 285 -10.60 -9.75 0.68
N THR A 286 -11.69 -10.04 -0.04
CA THR A 286 -13.07 -9.76 0.44
C THR A 286 -13.56 -10.79 1.45
N LEU A 287 -12.90 -11.95 1.49
CA LEU A 287 -13.28 -13.08 2.33
C LEU A 287 -12.40 -13.14 3.58
N PRO A 288 -13.00 -13.18 4.79
CA PRO A 288 -12.25 -13.41 6.02
C PRO A 288 -11.78 -14.86 6.07
N TRP A 289 -10.72 -15.11 6.83
CA TRP A 289 -10.38 -16.46 7.25
C TRP A 289 -11.14 -16.81 8.54
N PRO A 290 -11.37 -18.10 8.83
CA PRO A 290 -12.01 -18.50 10.08
C PRO A 290 -11.28 -17.96 11.33
N VAL A 291 -12.04 -17.63 12.38
CA VAL A 291 -11.50 -16.96 13.58
C VAL A 291 -10.64 -17.88 14.45
N GLU A 292 -10.86 -19.18 14.33
CA GLU A 292 -10.15 -20.26 15.02
C GLU A 292 -8.77 -20.59 14.40
N ARG A 293 -8.38 -19.89 13.33
CA ARG A 293 -7.09 -20.09 12.68
C ARG A 293 -5.95 -19.84 13.67
N GLN A 294 -5.00 -20.78 13.69
CA GLN A 294 -3.81 -20.67 14.52
C GLN A 294 -3.13 -19.34 14.23
N SER A 295 -2.88 -18.57 15.30
CA SER A 295 -2.23 -17.29 15.21
C SER A 295 -1.02 -17.24 16.14
N LEU A 296 -0.02 -16.47 15.74
CA LEU A 296 1.27 -16.40 16.39
C LEU A 296 1.69 -14.95 16.56
N ASP A 297 1.91 -14.53 17.80
CA ASP A 297 2.62 -13.29 18.08
C ASP A 297 4.13 -13.47 17.81
N VAL A 298 4.63 -12.74 16.80
CA VAL A 298 6.02 -12.79 16.35
C VAL A 298 6.87 -11.61 16.82
N GLY A 299 6.31 -10.68 17.59
CA GLY A 299 7.03 -9.53 18.12
C GLY A 299 6.17 -8.27 18.20
N THR A 300 6.77 -7.18 18.69
CA THR A 300 6.06 -5.94 19.01
C THR A 300 6.65 -4.77 18.26
N VAL A 301 5.80 -4.02 17.55
CA VAL A 301 6.14 -2.69 17.03
C VAL A 301 5.94 -1.67 18.13
N ILE A 302 6.95 -0.83 18.35
CA ILE A 302 6.98 0.21 19.38
C ILE A 302 7.20 1.53 18.69
N VAL A 303 6.21 2.42 18.75
CA VAL A 303 6.31 3.78 18.24
C VAL A 303 6.65 4.71 19.39
N ALA A 304 7.80 5.37 19.28
CA ALA A 304 8.35 6.23 20.32
C ALA A 304 8.34 7.71 19.93
N ASP A 305 8.20 8.03 18.64
CA ASP A 305 8.19 9.40 18.15
C ASP A 305 7.24 9.57 16.95
N THR A 306 6.72 10.78 16.80
CA THR A 306 5.78 11.19 15.75
C THR A 306 6.20 12.53 15.16
N GLN A 307 6.06 12.67 13.84
CA GLN A 307 6.45 13.89 13.14
C GLN A 307 5.45 14.21 12.01
N PRO A 308 5.15 15.50 11.76
CA PRO A 308 4.40 15.90 10.57
C PRO A 308 5.08 15.44 9.30
N GLU A 309 4.29 15.23 8.25
CA GLU A 309 4.82 14.68 6.99
C GLU A 309 5.73 15.66 6.22
N ALA A 310 5.59 16.97 6.43
CA ALA A 310 6.41 17.94 5.69
C ALA A 310 7.90 17.81 6.02
N ASP A 311 8.22 17.67 7.30
CA ASP A 311 9.59 17.62 7.83
C ASP A 311 9.98 16.19 8.29
N GLY A 312 9.03 15.26 8.25
CA GLY A 312 9.17 13.91 8.79
C GLY A 312 9.80 12.91 7.83
N ASN A 313 10.21 11.78 8.42
CA ASN A 313 10.91 10.68 7.76
C ASN A 313 10.08 9.85 6.75
N CYS A 314 8.78 10.14 6.58
CA CYS A 314 7.87 9.30 5.82
C CYS A 314 7.35 9.93 4.51
N ARG A 315 7.71 11.20 4.22
CA ARG A 315 7.33 11.88 2.97
C ARG A 315 7.76 11.08 1.74
N ASP A 316 9.06 10.82 1.66
CA ASP A 316 9.73 10.25 0.49
C ASP A 316 9.84 8.72 0.56
N VAL A 317 8.92 8.09 1.31
CA VAL A 317 8.83 6.64 1.40
C VAL A 317 7.66 6.13 0.56
N ASN A 318 7.96 5.19 -0.34
CA ASN A 318 6.98 4.32 -0.97
C ASN A 318 6.76 3.06 -0.11
N PHE A 319 5.65 2.96 0.61
CA PHE A 319 5.29 1.80 1.45
C PHE A 319 4.71 0.62 0.64
N ASP A 320 5.31 0.33 -0.50
CA ASP A 320 4.89 -0.74 -1.41
C ASP A 320 4.84 -2.10 -0.68
N PRO A 321 3.67 -2.78 -0.62
CA PRO A 321 3.51 -4.04 0.11
C PRO A 321 4.28 -5.22 -0.51
N LEU A 322 4.84 -5.08 -1.71
CA LEU A 322 5.67 -6.09 -2.36
C LEU A 322 7.18 -5.86 -2.21
N VAL A 323 7.61 -4.80 -1.50
CA VAL A 323 8.97 -4.73 -0.97
C VAL A 323 9.05 -5.62 0.26
N LEU A 324 9.48 -6.86 0.04
CA LEU A 324 9.47 -7.94 1.01
C LEU A 324 10.92 -8.44 1.23
N PRO A 325 11.24 -8.88 2.45
CA PRO A 325 12.51 -9.52 2.73
C PRO A 325 12.52 -10.98 2.24
N ALA A 326 13.71 -11.54 2.12
CA ALA A 326 13.94 -12.97 1.98
C ALA A 326 13.12 -13.73 3.02
N GLY A 327 12.47 -14.82 2.60
CA GLY A 327 11.58 -15.58 3.45
C GLY A 327 10.12 -15.09 3.47
N ILE A 328 9.76 -14.02 2.75
CA ILE A 328 8.38 -13.56 2.57
C ILE A 328 8.12 -13.27 1.09
N VAL A 329 7.00 -13.74 0.56
CA VAL A 329 6.58 -13.49 -0.83
C VAL A 329 5.08 -13.20 -0.90
N GLY A 330 4.67 -12.49 -1.95
CA GLY A 330 3.24 -12.23 -2.22
C GLY A 330 2.44 -13.52 -2.43
N SER A 331 1.14 -13.46 -2.14
CA SER A 331 0.22 -14.52 -2.56
C SER A 331 -0.14 -14.40 -4.05
N ASP A 332 -1.12 -15.19 -4.48
CA ASP A 332 -1.81 -15.16 -5.76
C ASP A 332 -2.95 -14.11 -5.80
N ASP A 333 -2.98 -13.19 -4.83
CA ASP A 333 -3.94 -12.07 -4.81
C ASP A 333 -3.61 -11.03 -5.91
N PRO A 334 -4.51 -10.82 -6.89
CA PRO A 334 -4.27 -9.91 -8.00
C PRO A 334 -4.17 -8.44 -7.56
N LEU A 335 -4.63 -8.10 -6.35
CA LEU A 335 -4.49 -6.75 -5.81
C LEU A 335 -3.05 -6.44 -5.44
N LEU A 336 -2.22 -7.43 -5.08
CA LEU A 336 -0.84 -7.15 -4.62
C LEU A 336 0.01 -6.49 -5.71
N SER A 337 -0.01 -7.05 -6.92
CA SER A 337 0.74 -6.50 -8.05
C SER A 337 0.20 -5.13 -8.46
N ALA A 338 -1.13 -4.99 -8.53
CA ALA A 338 -1.78 -3.71 -8.85
C ALA A 338 -1.49 -2.63 -7.79
N ARG A 339 -1.44 -3.00 -6.50
CA ARG A 339 -1.02 -2.11 -5.41
C ARG A 339 0.41 -1.65 -5.64
N SER A 340 1.37 -2.56 -5.80
CA SER A 340 2.78 -2.18 -6.02
C SER A 340 2.93 -1.20 -7.18
N ALA A 341 2.27 -1.49 -8.31
CA ALA A 341 2.24 -0.64 -9.49
C ALA A 341 1.64 0.76 -9.22
N ALA A 342 0.49 0.83 -8.54
CA ALA A 342 -0.17 2.09 -8.18
C ALA A 342 0.64 2.90 -7.14
N TYR A 343 1.29 2.22 -6.19
CA TYR A 343 2.17 2.84 -5.20
C TYR A 343 3.37 3.50 -5.87
N SER A 344 4.04 2.79 -6.79
CA SER A 344 5.13 3.35 -7.61
C SER A 344 4.68 4.54 -8.44
N GLN A 345 3.56 4.42 -9.16
CA GLN A 345 3.03 5.50 -10.00
C GLN A 345 2.62 6.74 -9.19
N SER A 346 1.93 6.57 -8.05
CA SER A 346 1.59 7.67 -7.16
C SER A 346 2.81 8.28 -6.50
N PHE A 347 3.85 7.49 -6.22
CA PHE A 347 5.10 7.98 -5.67
C PHE A 347 5.79 8.91 -6.67
N THR A 348 5.97 8.45 -7.90
CA THR A 348 6.63 9.19 -8.98
C THR A 348 5.97 10.54 -9.23
N ARG A 349 4.63 10.59 -9.29
CA ARG A 349 3.90 11.86 -9.48
C ARG A 349 4.19 12.85 -8.36
N ARG A 350 3.90 12.48 -7.11
CA ARG A 350 4.01 13.42 -5.98
C ARG A 350 5.46 13.82 -5.67
N ALA A 351 6.45 13.01 -6.06
CA ALA A 351 7.86 13.33 -5.84
C ALA A 351 8.32 14.54 -6.69
N GLY A 352 7.73 14.72 -7.86
CA GLY A 352 8.01 15.85 -8.76
C GLY A 352 7.05 17.04 -8.61
N GLU A 353 6.10 16.98 -7.69
CA GLU A 353 5.05 18.00 -7.54
C GLU A 353 5.35 18.96 -6.38
N PRO A 354 5.00 20.25 -6.52
CA PRO A 354 5.05 21.16 -5.37
C PRO A 354 4.03 20.72 -4.32
N LYS A 355 4.42 20.77 -3.04
CA LYS A 355 3.58 20.36 -1.92
C LYS A 355 3.30 21.55 -1.01
N THR A 356 2.02 21.83 -0.75
CA THR A 356 1.61 22.76 0.31
C THR A 356 1.73 22.12 1.69
N PRO A 357 1.77 22.90 2.78
CA PRO A 357 1.84 22.34 4.13
C PRO A 357 0.73 21.33 4.40
N SER A 358 1.07 20.22 5.08
CA SER A 358 0.10 19.17 5.43
C SER A 358 -0.89 19.66 6.48
N ALA A 359 -2.09 19.07 6.53
CA ALA A 359 -3.12 19.43 7.52
C ALA A 359 -2.70 19.10 8.95
N VAL A 360 -2.02 17.97 9.13
CA VAL A 360 -1.41 17.56 10.39
C VAL A 360 -0.04 18.23 10.47
N GLN A 361 0.12 19.12 11.43
CA GLN A 361 1.34 19.88 11.70
C GLN A 361 1.77 19.64 13.15
N ASN A 362 2.93 20.16 13.54
CA ASN A 362 3.36 20.10 14.93
C ASN A 362 2.30 20.78 15.78
N THR A 363 1.74 20.07 16.77
CA THR A 363 0.94 20.72 17.80
C THR A 363 1.86 21.74 18.48
N PRO A 364 1.52 23.04 18.52
CA PRO A 364 2.29 23.99 19.31
C PRO A 364 2.36 23.45 20.75
N ALA A 365 3.55 23.39 21.32
CA ALA A 365 3.69 23.05 22.72
C ALA A 365 2.80 24.01 23.51
N SER A 366 1.74 23.50 24.14
CA SER A 366 0.86 24.28 24.98
C SER A 366 1.69 24.83 26.13
N GLY A 367 2.13 26.09 26.03
CA GLY A 367 3.03 26.70 27.02
C GLY A 367 3.90 27.88 26.54
N ALA A 368 3.83 28.31 25.28
CA ALA A 368 4.52 29.54 24.85
C ALA A 368 3.53 30.51 24.21
N GLY A 369 2.68 31.11 25.04
CA GLY A 369 1.85 32.26 24.69
C GLY A 369 1.94 33.26 25.84
N LEU A 370 2.50 34.43 25.51
CA LEU A 370 2.66 35.70 26.23
C LEU A 370 1.87 35.91 27.53
#